data_AF-A0A6A5GWI6-F1
#
_entry.id   AF-A0A6A5GWI6-F1
#
_cell.length_a   1.000
_cell.length_b   1.000
_cell.length_c   1.000
_cell.angle_alpha   90.00
_cell.angle_beta   90.00
_cell.angle_gamma   90.00
#
_symmetry.space_group_name_H-M   'P 1'
#
loop_
_entity.id
_entity.type
_entity.pdbx_description
1 polymer ?
#
loop_
_entity_poly.entity_id
_entity_poly.type
_entity_poly.pdbx_seq_one_letter_code
_entity_poly.pdbx_strand_id
1 'polypeptide(L)'
;MAVGEIYNLSQNIQEDDLQHLQLFTEYGRLALEDSAAKPFQSLLFLVRDWSFPYEAEFGFQGGQRVLDRRLEVSEKQHAELQQLRQHIRSCFEDIRCFLMPHPGLKVATNPNFDGKLVDIETEFQQQLGVMIPRLLDSHALVHKEINGQKMTCRELLEYFKAYMRIFKGQDLPEPKSMLMATAEANNLAAVASARAVYQREMEEVCGGDTPYMSTNELLEQHERVKSVAIREFRNARKMGGVEFSLQFLDRLESDLQESYENYLKVNNGKNLFKSMRTPTVLVTLMIIDYIFQEFFQLIGLDVIAGLCSSVLCIVIGALGVWAYSRYSGHLREAGGYVDDAVTYVWTNFISPNANHLGPLGGAIQMGEAMTGNRTANATSSDGIKKRQ
;
A
#
# COMPACT_ATOMS: atom_id res chain seq x y z
N MET A 1 -7.60 16.92 3.40
CA MET A 1 -7.56 18.35 3.76
C MET A 1 -7.78 18.44 5.25
N ALA A 2 -6.98 19.25 5.95
CA ALA A 2 -7.05 19.36 7.40
C ALA A 2 -7.33 20.81 7.78
N VAL A 3 -8.16 20.97 8.81
CA VAL A 3 -8.26 22.23 9.54
C VAL A 3 -6.95 22.38 10.32
N GLY A 4 -6.37 23.58 10.33
CA GLY A 4 -5.17 23.87 11.13
C GLY A 4 -5.38 23.59 12.62
N GLU A 5 -4.30 23.61 13.40
CA GLU A 5 -4.38 23.40 14.84
C GLU A 5 -5.09 24.59 15.50
N ILE A 6 -6.08 24.36 16.36
CA ILE A 6 -6.77 25.41 17.11
C ILE A 6 -6.35 25.32 18.57
N TYR A 7 -5.47 26.23 18.98
CA TYR A 7 -5.06 26.34 20.36
C TYR A 7 -6.06 27.20 21.13
N ASN A 8 -7.00 26.52 21.78
CA ASN A 8 -8.12 27.15 22.48
C ASN A 8 -7.71 27.57 23.90
N LEU A 9 -7.62 28.88 24.11
CA LEU A 9 -7.20 29.53 25.35
C LEU A 9 -8.36 30.26 26.01
N SER A 10 -8.26 30.45 27.33
CA SER A 10 -9.27 31.18 28.10
C SER A 10 -8.76 32.57 28.46
N GLN A 11 -9.57 33.59 28.17
CA GLN A 11 -9.40 35.01 28.49
C GLN A 11 -8.20 35.72 27.85
N ASN A 12 -6.99 35.19 27.93
CA ASN A 12 -5.77 35.82 27.42
C ASN A 12 -4.76 34.78 26.92
N ILE A 13 -3.66 35.27 26.35
CA ILE A 13 -2.47 34.48 26.04
C ILE A 13 -1.44 34.77 27.12
N GLN A 14 -1.19 33.79 27.97
CA GLN A 14 -0.24 33.87 29.09
C GLN A 14 1.11 33.23 28.71
N GLU A 15 2.15 33.45 29.52
CA GLU A 15 3.49 32.90 29.21
C GLU A 15 3.53 31.38 29.41
N ASP A 16 2.77 30.84 30.35
CA ASP A 16 2.61 29.40 30.57
C ASP A 16 1.89 28.71 29.40
N ASP A 17 0.93 29.37 28.75
CA ASP A 17 0.35 28.89 27.49
C ASP A 17 1.43 28.73 26.40
N LEU A 18 2.33 29.70 26.30
CA LEU A 18 3.43 29.62 25.34
C LEU A 18 4.42 28.52 25.72
N GLN A 19 4.68 28.31 27.01
CA GLN A 19 5.55 27.22 27.49
C GLN A 19 4.96 25.83 27.20
N HIS A 20 3.64 25.64 27.22
CA HIS A 20 3.03 24.38 26.78
C HIS A 20 3.31 24.07 25.30
N LEU A 21 3.51 25.11 24.47
CA LEU A 21 3.93 24.94 23.08
C LEU A 21 5.40 24.56 22.93
N GLN A 22 6.22 24.72 23.99
CA GLN A 22 7.66 24.48 23.95
C GLN A 22 8.00 23.07 23.50
N LEU A 23 7.28 22.05 23.99
CA LEU A 23 7.51 20.66 23.60
C LEU A 23 7.34 20.45 22.08
N PHE A 24 6.28 21.04 21.50
CA PHE A 24 6.01 20.96 20.07
C PHE A 24 7.06 21.73 19.27
N THR A 25 7.50 22.87 19.78
CA THR A 25 8.56 23.65 19.12
C THR A 25 9.93 23.00 19.21
N GLU A 26 10.26 22.29 20.29
CA GLU A 26 11.51 21.52 20.39
C GLU A 26 11.49 20.32 19.45
N TYR A 27 10.36 19.62 19.36
CA TYR A 27 10.19 18.60 18.32
C TYR A 27 10.32 19.20 16.91
N GLY A 28 9.67 20.33 16.67
CA GLY A 28 9.74 21.05 15.40
C GLY A 28 11.15 21.49 15.05
N ARG A 29 11.93 21.96 16.04
CA ARG A 29 13.33 22.34 15.92
C ARG A 29 14.18 21.16 15.47
N LEU A 30 14.02 19.99 16.10
CA LEU A 30 14.73 18.78 15.71
C LEU A 30 14.35 18.34 14.28
N ALA A 31 13.07 18.47 13.91
CA ALA A 31 12.63 18.14 12.54
C ALA A 31 13.20 19.11 11.49
N LEU A 32 13.44 20.36 11.85
CA LEU A 32 14.08 21.37 11.01
C LEU A 32 15.59 21.12 10.79
N GLU A 33 16.26 20.39 11.69
CA GLU A 33 17.67 20.00 11.50
C GLU A 33 17.80 19.00 10.32
N ASP A 34 16.78 18.15 10.12
CA ASP A 34 16.72 17.13 9.06
C ASP A 34 16.04 17.62 7.77
N SER A 35 15.33 18.77 7.83
CA SER A 35 14.55 19.28 6.70
C SER A 35 14.47 20.81 6.69
N ALA A 36 14.61 21.40 5.50
CA ALA A 36 14.41 22.85 5.32
C ALA A 36 12.93 23.29 5.39
N ALA A 37 11.98 22.34 5.36
CA ALA A 37 10.55 22.66 5.40
C ALA A 37 10.06 22.83 6.85
N LYS A 38 9.16 23.79 7.07
CA LYS A 38 8.55 23.98 8.39
C LYS A 38 7.76 22.72 8.81
N PRO A 39 7.89 22.29 10.07
CA PRO A 39 7.29 21.03 10.55
C PRO A 39 5.77 21.11 10.68
N PHE A 40 5.23 22.31 10.93
CA PHE A 40 3.80 22.55 11.11
C PHE A 40 3.29 23.62 10.16
N GLN A 41 2.00 23.53 9.82
CA GLN A 41 1.37 24.36 8.80
C GLN A 41 0.68 25.57 9.43
N SER A 42 -0.53 25.41 9.98
CA SER A 42 -1.30 26.53 10.54
C SER A 42 -1.63 26.31 12.01
N LEU A 43 -1.41 27.34 12.82
CA LEU A 43 -1.78 27.44 14.23
C LEU A 43 -2.70 28.64 14.45
N LEU A 44 -3.89 28.39 14.98
CA LEU A 44 -4.86 29.41 15.36
C LEU A 44 -4.95 29.50 16.88
N PHE A 45 -4.48 30.60 17.46
CA PHE A 45 -4.80 30.97 18.84
C PHE A 45 -6.26 31.41 18.90
N LEU A 46 -7.11 30.64 19.56
CA LEU A 46 -8.50 31.02 19.82
C LEU A 46 -8.61 31.46 21.27
N VAL A 47 -8.65 32.77 21.50
CA VAL A 47 -8.82 33.33 22.85
C VAL A 47 -10.31 33.46 23.14
N ARG A 48 -10.82 32.60 24.02
CA ARG A 48 -12.20 32.60 24.49
C ARG A 48 -12.39 33.69 25.53
N ASP A 49 -13.62 34.19 25.64
CA ASP A 49 -14.02 35.13 26.70
C ASP A 49 -13.12 36.39 26.77
N TRP A 50 -12.67 36.86 25.61
CA TRP A 50 -11.89 38.09 25.51
C TRP A 50 -12.72 39.25 26.08
N SER A 51 -12.17 39.92 27.08
CA SER A 51 -12.90 40.90 27.89
C SER A 51 -12.52 42.35 27.59
N PHE A 52 -11.57 42.60 26.68
CA PHE A 52 -10.99 43.91 26.42
C PHE A 52 -11.14 44.36 24.94
N PRO A 53 -12.37 44.37 24.37
CA PRO A 53 -12.58 44.75 22.97
C PRO A 53 -12.17 46.18 22.65
N TYR A 54 -12.08 47.05 23.66
CA TYR A 54 -11.61 48.43 23.54
C TYR A 54 -10.08 48.53 23.35
N GLU A 55 -9.30 47.52 23.75
CA GLU A 55 -7.86 47.45 23.48
C GLU A 55 -7.56 46.75 22.15
N ALA A 56 -8.34 45.71 21.83
CA ALA A 56 -8.30 44.99 20.58
C ALA A 56 -9.68 44.40 20.28
N GLU A 57 -10.28 44.76 19.15
CA GLU A 57 -11.61 44.29 18.77
C GLU A 57 -11.68 42.77 18.59
N PHE A 58 -12.90 42.23 18.67
CA PHE A 58 -13.15 40.83 18.41
C PHE A 58 -12.77 40.42 16.98
N GLY A 59 -12.47 39.14 16.81
CA GLY A 59 -12.13 38.53 15.53
C GLY A 59 -10.63 38.49 15.22
N PHE A 60 -10.30 38.26 13.94
CA PHE A 60 -8.93 38.02 13.49
C PHE A 60 -8.02 39.26 13.56
N GLN A 61 -8.55 40.46 13.30
CA GLN A 61 -7.72 41.67 13.22
C GLN A 61 -7.18 42.09 14.60
N GLY A 62 -8.07 42.21 15.59
CA GLY A 62 -7.64 42.46 16.97
C GLY A 62 -6.81 41.31 17.52
N GLY A 63 -7.17 40.06 17.21
CA GLY A 63 -6.41 38.88 17.59
C GLY A 63 -4.97 38.92 17.10
N GLN A 64 -4.74 39.23 15.82
CA GLN A 64 -3.40 39.33 15.28
C GLN A 64 -2.58 40.39 16.00
N ARG A 65 -3.16 41.56 16.31
CA ARG A 65 -2.44 42.62 17.07
C ARG A 65 -2.10 42.23 18.50
N VAL A 66 -2.94 41.41 19.15
CA VAL A 66 -2.61 40.87 20.48
C VAL A 66 -1.49 39.84 20.35
N LEU A 67 -1.59 38.93 19.40
CA LEU A 67 -0.61 37.88 19.17
C LEU A 67 0.76 38.45 18.80
N ASP A 68 0.82 39.42 17.90
CA ASP A 68 2.08 40.03 17.45
C ASP A 68 2.82 40.70 18.63
N ARG A 69 2.08 41.36 19.52
CA ARG A 69 2.64 41.92 20.78
C ARG A 69 3.12 40.83 21.73
N ARG A 70 2.37 39.73 21.88
CA ARG A 70 2.74 38.62 22.77
C ARG A 70 3.96 37.84 22.27
N LEU A 71 4.12 37.71 20.96
CA LEU A 71 5.24 37.03 20.30
C LEU A 71 6.38 37.98 19.90
N GLU A 72 6.33 39.25 20.31
CA GLU A 72 7.42 40.20 20.07
C GLU A 72 8.67 39.79 20.85
N VAL A 73 9.77 39.62 20.12
CA VAL A 73 11.08 39.28 20.70
C VAL A 73 11.77 40.58 21.09
N SER A 74 12.06 40.73 22.38
CA SER A 74 12.76 41.91 22.91
C SER A 74 14.03 41.49 23.65
N GLU A 75 15.11 42.25 23.46
CA GLU A 75 16.39 42.02 24.14
C GLU A 75 16.30 42.11 25.67
N LYS A 76 15.25 42.75 26.19
CA LYS A 76 14.98 42.87 27.63
C LYS A 76 14.39 41.59 28.24
N GLN A 77 13.90 40.67 27.43
CA GLN A 77 13.32 39.40 27.89
C GLN A 77 14.43 38.41 28.26
N HIS A 78 14.15 37.45 29.14
CA HIS A 78 15.06 36.34 29.40
C HIS A 78 15.32 35.52 28.11
N ALA A 79 16.54 34.99 27.97
CA ALA A 79 16.97 34.27 26.77
C ALA A 79 16.04 33.10 26.40
N GLU A 80 15.55 32.35 27.38
CA GLU A 80 14.60 31.24 27.18
C GLU A 80 13.28 31.69 26.53
N LEU A 81 12.75 32.83 26.96
CA LEU A 81 11.54 33.44 26.43
C LEU A 81 11.72 34.02 25.03
N GLN A 82 12.92 34.50 24.71
CA GLN A 82 13.27 34.93 23.34
C GLN A 82 13.33 33.73 22.40
N GLN A 83 14.01 32.66 22.81
CA GLN A 83 14.14 31.42 22.05
C GLN A 83 12.78 30.78 21.76
N LEU A 84 11.91 30.69 22.77
CA LEU A 84 10.56 30.15 22.62
C LEU A 84 9.77 30.89 21.53
N ARG A 85 9.73 32.23 21.57
CA ARG A 85 9.02 33.05 20.57
C ARG A 85 9.60 32.87 19.16
N GLN A 86 10.93 32.81 19.04
CA GLN A 86 11.59 32.54 17.76
C GLN A 86 11.23 31.15 17.23
N HIS A 87 11.24 30.13 18.09
CA HIS A 87 10.91 28.76 17.71
C HIS A 87 9.43 28.61 17.29
N ILE A 88 8.49 29.25 18.00
CA ILE A 88 7.09 29.27 17.60
C ILE A 88 6.97 29.82 16.15
N ARG A 89 7.62 30.95 15.84
CA ARG A 89 7.59 31.52 14.48
C ARG A 89 8.30 30.67 13.43
N SER A 90 9.36 29.94 13.79
CA SER A 90 10.09 29.08 12.86
C SER A 90 9.36 27.77 12.57
N CYS A 91 8.57 27.25 13.51
CA CYS A 91 7.94 25.93 13.39
C CYS A 91 6.63 25.91 12.59
N PHE A 92 5.90 27.03 12.51
CA PHE A 92 4.60 27.11 11.83
C PHE A 92 4.67 28.00 10.58
N GLU A 93 4.05 27.57 9.47
CA GLU A 93 3.93 28.37 8.23
C GLU A 93 3.05 29.60 8.41
N ASP A 94 1.92 29.42 9.10
CA ASP A 94 0.92 30.44 9.36
C ASP A 94 0.51 30.41 10.83
N ILE A 95 0.56 31.57 11.50
CA ILE A 95 0.11 31.71 12.88
C ILE A 95 -0.88 32.86 12.92
N ARG A 96 -2.11 32.55 13.34
CA ARG A 96 -3.21 33.50 13.45
C ARG A 96 -3.76 33.51 14.86
N CYS A 97 -4.48 34.57 15.19
CA CYS A 97 -5.21 34.67 16.44
C CYS A 97 -6.62 35.21 16.20
N PHE A 98 -7.60 34.67 16.93
CA PHE A 98 -8.99 35.09 16.92
C PHE A 98 -9.44 35.38 18.35
N LEU A 99 -9.96 36.58 18.59
CA LEU A 99 -10.53 36.98 19.88
C LEU A 99 -12.04 36.75 19.86
N MET A 100 -12.50 35.81 20.69
CA MET A 100 -13.90 35.46 20.81
C MET A 100 -14.51 36.14 22.06
N PRO A 101 -15.66 36.81 21.95
CA PRO A 101 -16.36 37.36 23.11
C PRO A 101 -16.85 36.24 24.05
N HIS A 102 -17.29 36.61 25.25
CA HIS A 102 -17.94 35.68 26.18
C HIS A 102 -19.33 35.27 25.63
N PRO A 103 -19.70 33.98 25.66
CA PRO A 103 -20.96 33.49 25.06
C PRO A 103 -22.23 33.86 25.84
N GLY A 104 -22.08 34.42 27.04
CA GLY A 104 -23.17 34.82 27.94
C GLY A 104 -23.22 33.96 29.20
N LEU A 105 -23.74 34.54 30.29
CA LEU A 105 -23.79 33.86 31.60
C LEU A 105 -24.70 32.62 31.59
N LYS A 106 -25.75 32.62 30.76
CA LYS A 106 -26.61 31.46 30.56
C LYS A 106 -25.82 30.27 30.03
N VAL A 107 -24.92 30.50 29.07
CA VAL A 107 -24.07 29.44 28.50
C VAL A 107 -23.04 28.96 29.51
N ALA A 108 -22.43 29.89 30.26
CA ALA A 108 -21.32 29.58 31.17
C ALA A 108 -21.75 28.89 32.48
N THR A 109 -22.96 29.19 32.98
CA THR A 109 -23.36 28.79 34.35
C THR A 109 -24.58 27.89 34.42
N ASN A 110 -25.40 27.79 33.36
CA ASN A 110 -26.61 26.97 33.39
C ASN A 110 -26.29 25.48 33.12
N PRO A 111 -26.50 24.58 34.10
CA PRO A 111 -26.24 23.15 33.89
C PRO A 111 -27.21 22.50 32.88
N ASN A 112 -28.33 23.15 32.58
CA ASN A 112 -29.35 22.66 31.64
C ASN A 112 -29.24 23.30 30.26
N PHE A 113 -28.16 24.02 29.96
CA PHE A 113 -27.96 24.60 28.64
C PHE A 113 -27.81 23.49 27.58
N ASP A 114 -28.61 23.57 26.52
CA ASP A 114 -28.73 22.54 25.48
C ASP A 114 -28.19 22.99 24.11
N GLY A 115 -27.45 24.11 24.06
CA GLY A 115 -26.84 24.63 22.82
C GLY A 115 -27.74 25.53 21.98
N LYS A 116 -28.95 25.89 22.45
CA LYS A 116 -29.86 26.78 21.71
C LYS A 116 -29.28 28.18 21.48
N LEU A 117 -29.35 28.64 20.23
CA LEU A 117 -28.88 29.96 19.81
C LEU A 117 -29.57 31.12 20.54
N VAL A 118 -30.81 30.94 20.97
CA VAL A 118 -31.58 32.01 21.65
C VAL A 118 -30.99 32.40 23.01
N ASP A 119 -30.21 31.49 23.61
CA ASP A 119 -29.60 31.68 24.93
C ASP A 119 -28.11 32.07 24.85
N ILE A 120 -27.58 32.24 23.63
CA ILE A 120 -26.21 32.65 23.36
C ILE A 120 -26.19 34.15 23.02
N GLU A 121 -25.20 34.90 23.53
CA GLU A 121 -25.05 36.32 23.23
C GLU A 121 -24.91 36.61 21.73
N THR A 122 -25.54 37.70 21.28
CA THR A 122 -25.65 37.99 19.84
C THR A 122 -24.29 38.28 19.21
N GLU A 123 -23.40 38.97 19.93
CA GLU A 123 -22.04 39.27 19.48
C GLU A 123 -21.19 38.00 19.33
N PHE A 124 -21.36 37.02 20.23
CA PHE A 124 -20.73 35.71 20.09
C PHE A 124 -21.21 34.99 18.84
N GLN A 125 -22.53 34.98 18.59
CA GLN A 125 -23.08 34.36 17.38
C GLN A 125 -22.53 35.01 16.11
N GLN A 126 -22.41 36.33 16.07
CA GLN A 126 -21.83 37.07 14.95
C GLN A 126 -20.37 36.69 14.71
N GLN A 127 -19.54 36.68 15.76
CA GLN A 127 -18.12 36.32 15.65
C GLN A 127 -17.93 34.85 15.27
N LEU A 128 -18.75 33.95 15.80
CA LEU A 128 -18.77 32.54 15.38
C LEU A 128 -19.13 32.40 13.90
N GLY A 129 -20.11 33.19 13.43
CA GLY A 129 -20.50 33.29 12.02
C GLY A 129 -19.40 33.84 11.10
N VAL A 130 -18.41 34.54 11.63
CA VAL A 130 -17.20 34.96 10.90
C VAL A 130 -16.11 33.90 10.96
N MET A 131 -15.87 33.32 12.13
CA MET A 131 -14.77 32.39 12.38
C MET A 131 -14.92 31.07 11.63
N ILE A 132 -16.08 30.42 11.75
CA ILE A 132 -16.28 29.05 11.25
C ILE A 132 -16.18 28.99 9.72
N PRO A 133 -16.84 29.88 8.94
CA PRO A 133 -16.68 29.85 7.49
C PRO A 133 -15.23 30.08 7.06
N ARG A 134 -14.49 30.97 7.74
CA ARG A 134 -13.09 31.26 7.39
C ARG A 134 -12.13 30.11 7.74
N LEU A 135 -12.48 29.28 8.72
CA LEU A 135 -11.72 28.10 9.13
C LEU A 135 -12.00 26.90 8.21
N LEU A 136 -13.24 26.75 7.76
CA LEU A 136 -13.73 25.60 6.99
C LEU A 136 -13.93 25.91 5.50
N ASP A 137 -13.51 27.09 5.04
CA ASP A 137 -13.61 27.47 3.63
C ASP A 137 -12.83 26.46 2.77
N SER A 138 -13.52 25.86 1.81
CA SER A 138 -12.94 24.90 0.86
C SER A 138 -11.71 25.43 0.12
N HIS A 139 -11.60 26.75 -0.07
CA HIS A 139 -10.45 27.38 -0.70
C HIS A 139 -9.29 27.64 0.26
N ALA A 140 -9.55 27.67 1.58
CA ALA A 140 -8.56 27.87 2.63
C ALA A 140 -8.09 26.56 3.29
N LEU A 141 -8.73 25.44 2.97
CA LEU A 141 -8.36 24.12 3.46
C LEU A 141 -7.02 23.67 2.88
N VAL A 142 -6.03 23.51 3.75
CA VAL A 142 -4.69 23.07 3.35
C VAL A 142 -4.61 21.54 3.39
N HIS A 143 -3.85 20.95 2.46
CA HIS A 143 -3.50 19.53 2.56
C HIS A 143 -2.58 19.31 3.74
N LYS A 144 -2.77 18.23 4.51
CA LYS A 144 -1.83 17.90 5.57
C LYS A 144 -0.49 17.54 4.94
N GLU A 145 0.57 18.22 5.37
CA GLU A 145 1.93 17.95 4.93
C GLU A 145 2.81 17.54 6.12
N ILE A 146 3.71 16.59 5.86
CA ILE A 146 4.80 16.20 6.77
C ILE A 146 6.07 16.15 5.92
N ASN A 147 7.12 16.85 6.36
CA ASN A 147 8.36 16.99 5.58
C ASN A 147 8.17 17.56 4.15
N GLY A 148 7.18 18.44 3.97
CA GLY A 148 6.81 18.99 2.66
C GLY A 148 6.22 17.97 1.68
N GLN A 149 5.78 16.80 2.16
CA GLN A 149 5.01 15.84 1.36
C GLN A 149 3.55 15.84 1.79
N LYS A 150 2.65 15.83 0.79
CA LYS A 150 1.21 15.72 1.02
C LYS A 150 0.85 14.32 1.48
N MET A 151 0.09 14.26 2.56
CA MET A 151 -0.30 13.02 3.21
C MET A 151 -1.64 12.50 2.69
N THR A 152 -1.71 11.20 2.42
CA THR A 152 -2.96 10.47 2.22
C THR A 152 -3.57 10.05 3.56
N CYS A 153 -4.86 9.70 3.56
CA CYS A 153 -5.54 9.21 4.77
C CYS A 153 -4.94 7.90 5.29
N ARG A 154 -4.47 7.02 4.39
CA ARG A 154 -3.85 5.75 4.76
C ARG A 154 -2.53 5.98 5.47
N GLU A 155 -1.70 6.87 4.96
CA GLU A 155 -0.43 7.20 5.60
C GLU A 155 -0.65 7.90 6.93
N LEU A 156 -1.59 8.85 7.01
CA LEU A 156 -1.92 9.55 8.27
C LEU A 156 -2.26 8.58 9.41
N LEU A 157 -2.95 7.47 9.11
CA LEU A 157 -3.24 6.42 10.09
C LEU A 157 -1.96 5.74 10.62
N GLU A 158 -0.94 5.53 9.77
CA GLU A 158 0.33 4.95 10.21
C GLU A 158 1.11 5.91 11.12
N TYR A 159 1.10 7.22 10.84
CA TYR A 159 1.65 8.22 11.77
C TYR A 159 0.93 8.20 13.12
N PHE A 160 -0.41 8.12 13.12
CA PHE A 160 -1.17 8.00 14.36
C PHE A 160 -0.76 6.77 15.18
N LYS A 161 -0.62 5.60 14.53
CA LYS A 161 -0.16 4.39 15.21
C LYS A 161 1.25 4.55 15.79
N ALA A 162 2.15 5.18 15.04
CA ALA A 162 3.51 5.44 15.48
C ALA A 162 3.51 6.36 16.72
N TYR A 163 2.87 7.53 16.65
CA TYR A 163 2.79 8.45 17.79
C TYR A 163 2.13 7.83 19.01
N MET A 164 1.00 7.13 18.84
CA MET A 164 0.32 6.44 19.93
C MET A 164 1.19 5.39 20.62
N ARG A 165 2.16 4.77 19.94
CA ARG A 165 3.10 3.84 20.59
C ARG A 165 4.06 4.57 21.52
N ILE A 166 4.48 5.77 21.17
CA ILE A 166 5.39 6.60 21.98
C ILE A 166 4.64 7.14 23.21
N PHE A 167 3.40 7.61 23.01
CA PHE A 167 2.56 8.16 24.07
C PHE A 167 1.87 7.11 24.96
N LYS A 168 2.19 5.81 24.80
CA LYS A 168 1.65 4.75 25.67
C LYS A 168 2.27 4.73 27.07
N GLY A 169 3.41 5.41 27.27
CA GLY A 169 4.02 5.58 28.59
C GLY A 169 3.17 6.47 29.51
N GLN A 170 3.47 6.45 30.82
CA GLN A 170 2.86 7.41 31.76
C GLN A 170 3.46 8.81 31.63
N ASP A 171 4.68 8.91 31.09
CA ASP A 171 5.41 10.16 30.93
C ASP A 171 5.28 10.71 29.51
N LEU A 172 5.33 12.05 29.40
CA LEU A 172 5.48 12.73 28.12
C LEU A 172 6.79 12.30 27.47
N PRO A 173 6.76 11.81 26.22
CA PRO A 173 7.96 11.33 25.56
C PRO A 173 8.90 12.48 25.19
N GLU A 174 10.19 12.19 25.22
CA GLU A 174 11.20 13.15 24.79
C GLU A 174 11.02 13.52 23.30
N PRO A 175 11.20 14.79 22.91
CA PRO A 175 11.11 15.25 21.52
C PRO A 175 11.92 14.41 20.52
N LYS A 176 13.08 13.91 20.95
CA LYS A 176 13.94 13.03 20.13
C LYS A 176 13.25 11.70 19.79
N SER A 177 12.52 11.13 20.73
CA SER A 177 11.75 9.90 20.53
C SER A 177 10.61 10.12 19.53
N MET A 178 9.93 11.28 19.62
CA MET A 178 8.91 11.69 18.65
C MET A 178 9.47 11.83 17.23
N LEU A 179 10.66 12.43 17.08
CA LEU A 179 11.32 12.55 15.77
C LEU A 179 11.66 11.18 15.19
N MET A 180 12.27 10.30 16.00
CA MET A 180 12.62 8.95 15.58
C MET A 180 11.41 8.15 15.11
N ALA A 181 10.27 8.24 15.81
CA ALA A 181 9.06 7.56 15.38
C ALA A 181 8.43 8.18 14.12
N THR A 182 8.60 9.49 13.92
CA THR A 182 8.20 10.15 12.66
C THR A 182 9.04 9.60 11.52
N ALA A 183 10.37 9.57 11.69
CA ALA A 183 11.31 8.97 10.75
C ALA A 183 10.99 7.50 10.46
N GLU A 184 10.68 6.70 11.49
CA GLU A 184 10.26 5.31 11.34
C GLU A 184 8.98 5.20 10.50
N ALA A 185 7.95 5.98 10.80
CA ALA A 185 6.69 5.98 10.04
C ALA A 185 6.90 6.40 8.57
N ASN A 186 7.75 7.41 8.31
CA ASN A 186 8.13 7.85 6.96
C ASN A 186 8.77 6.69 6.18
N ASN A 187 9.74 6.02 6.79
CA ASN A 187 10.45 4.91 6.17
C ASN A 187 9.52 3.71 5.93
N LEU A 188 8.67 3.35 6.88
CA LEU A 188 7.69 2.26 6.72
C LEU A 188 6.69 2.55 5.60
N ALA A 189 6.21 3.79 5.49
CA ALA A 189 5.34 4.20 4.38
C ALA A 189 6.06 4.08 3.03
N ALA A 190 7.32 4.52 2.96
CA ALA A 190 8.13 4.39 1.75
C ALA A 190 8.38 2.91 1.38
N VAL A 191 8.67 2.02 2.34
CA VAL A 191 8.80 0.57 2.12
C VAL A 191 7.50 0.00 1.57
N ALA A 192 6.35 0.34 2.16
CA ALA A 192 5.05 -0.14 1.71
C ALA A 192 4.73 0.31 0.28
N SER A 193 5.05 1.56 -0.07
CA SER A 193 4.88 2.10 -1.42
C SER A 193 5.77 1.37 -2.43
N ALA A 194 7.07 1.24 -2.14
CA ALA A 194 8.03 0.54 -3.00
C ALA A 194 7.63 -0.93 -3.22
N ARG A 195 7.16 -1.62 -2.18
CA ARG A 195 6.68 -3.01 -2.29
C ARG A 195 5.43 -3.12 -3.15
N ALA A 196 4.50 -2.15 -3.06
CA ALA A 196 3.32 -2.12 -3.91
C ALA A 196 3.68 -1.93 -5.40
N VAL A 197 4.69 -1.09 -5.69
CA VAL A 197 5.22 -0.93 -7.06
C VAL A 197 5.80 -2.24 -7.57
N TYR A 198 6.65 -2.91 -6.78
CA TYR A 198 7.23 -4.20 -7.15
C TYR A 198 6.16 -5.26 -7.44
N GLN A 199 5.20 -5.40 -6.52
CA GLN A 199 4.14 -6.41 -6.65
C GLN A 199 3.30 -6.17 -7.92
N ARG A 200 2.95 -4.91 -8.20
CA ARG A 200 2.19 -4.56 -9.41
C ARG A 200 2.95 -4.91 -10.69
N GLU A 201 4.21 -4.49 -10.82
CA GLU A 201 4.99 -4.75 -12.02
C GLU A 201 5.34 -6.24 -12.20
N MET A 202 5.60 -6.98 -11.11
CA MET A 202 5.84 -8.42 -11.18
C MET A 202 4.58 -9.19 -11.56
N GLU A 203 3.40 -8.78 -11.08
CA GLU A 203 2.13 -9.41 -11.45
C GLU A 203 1.83 -9.21 -12.95
N GLU A 204 2.14 -8.03 -13.51
CA GLU A 204 1.99 -7.77 -14.95
C GLU A 204 2.90 -8.67 -15.82
N VAL A 205 4.08 -9.03 -15.32
CA VAL A 205 5.08 -9.82 -16.07
C VAL A 205 4.88 -11.33 -15.91
N CYS A 206 4.64 -11.79 -14.69
CA CYS A 206 4.65 -13.22 -14.33
C CYS A 206 3.45 -13.67 -13.48
N GLY A 207 2.42 -12.82 -13.34
CA GLY A 207 1.19 -13.10 -12.61
C GLY A 207 0.37 -14.27 -13.18
N GLY A 208 -0.72 -14.63 -12.52
CA GLY A 208 -1.48 -15.87 -12.83
C GLY A 208 -1.86 -16.04 -14.30
N ASP A 209 -2.26 -14.97 -14.97
CA ASP A 209 -2.77 -14.97 -16.35
C ASP A 209 -1.69 -14.88 -17.44
N THR A 210 -0.42 -14.73 -17.04
CA THR A 210 0.71 -14.61 -17.98
C THR A 210 1.29 -15.99 -18.32
N PRO A 211 1.81 -16.20 -19.55
CA PRO A 211 2.43 -17.47 -19.93
C PRO A 211 3.69 -17.76 -19.10
N TYR A 212 4.17 -19.01 -19.17
CA TYR A 212 5.44 -19.39 -18.57
C TYR A 212 6.59 -18.56 -19.16
N MET A 213 7.47 -18.08 -18.28
CA MET A 213 8.70 -17.38 -18.63
C MET A 213 9.92 -18.22 -18.23
N SER A 214 11.01 -18.19 -18.99
CA SER A 214 12.21 -18.92 -18.58
C SER A 214 12.80 -18.34 -17.29
N THR A 215 13.52 -19.16 -16.51
CA THR A 215 14.10 -18.71 -15.23
C THR A 215 15.06 -17.53 -15.39
N ASN A 216 15.82 -17.48 -16.50
CA ASN A 216 16.75 -16.39 -16.78
C ASN A 216 16.01 -15.10 -17.12
N GLU A 217 15.00 -15.16 -17.98
CA GLU A 217 14.17 -13.99 -18.30
C GLU A 217 13.41 -13.47 -17.07
N LEU A 218 12.92 -14.37 -16.21
CA LEU A 218 12.24 -13.99 -14.97
C LEU A 218 13.20 -13.29 -14.00
N LEU A 219 14.45 -13.77 -13.91
CA LEU A 219 15.49 -13.13 -13.10
C LEU A 219 15.84 -11.73 -13.63
N GLU A 220 15.97 -11.57 -14.95
CA GLU A 220 16.20 -10.25 -15.56
C GLU A 220 15.05 -9.28 -15.27
N GLN A 221 13.80 -9.74 -15.37
CA GLN A 221 12.64 -8.92 -15.01
C GLN A 221 12.60 -8.60 -13.52
N HIS A 222 12.93 -9.57 -12.65
CA HIS A 222 13.05 -9.34 -11.22
C HIS A 222 14.06 -8.22 -10.91
N GLU A 223 15.28 -8.30 -11.44
CA GLU A 223 16.31 -7.29 -11.19
C GLU A 223 15.91 -5.90 -11.70
N ARG A 224 15.22 -5.85 -12.86
CA ARG A 224 14.66 -4.61 -13.40
C ARG A 224 13.62 -4.00 -12.45
N VAL A 225 12.62 -4.78 -12.05
CA VAL A 225 11.51 -4.29 -11.20
C VAL A 225 12.01 -3.97 -9.79
N LYS A 226 12.92 -4.79 -9.24
CA LYS A 226 13.61 -4.53 -7.96
C LYS A 226 14.34 -3.19 -8.00
N SER A 227 15.08 -2.90 -9.07
CA SER A 227 15.75 -1.61 -9.25
C SER A 227 14.78 -0.44 -9.28
N VAL A 228 13.61 -0.60 -9.91
CA VAL A 228 12.55 0.42 -9.93
C VAL A 228 11.98 0.66 -8.53
N ALA A 229 11.66 -0.41 -7.79
CA ALA A 229 11.14 -0.32 -6.43
C ALA A 229 12.15 0.31 -5.45
N ILE A 230 13.43 -0.06 -5.54
CA ILE A 230 14.51 0.55 -4.75
C ILE A 230 14.64 2.04 -5.08
N ARG A 231 14.56 2.41 -6.36
CA ARG A 231 14.60 3.81 -6.79
C ARG A 231 13.42 4.60 -6.22
N GLU A 232 12.22 4.02 -6.20
CA GLU A 232 11.04 4.62 -5.57
C GLU A 232 11.29 4.87 -4.08
N PHE A 233 11.81 3.87 -3.36
CA PHE A 233 12.17 4.02 -1.95
C PHE A 233 13.21 5.12 -1.72
N ARG A 234 14.28 5.15 -2.52
CA ARG A 234 15.36 6.15 -2.39
C ARG A 234 14.88 7.56 -2.66
N ASN A 235 14.01 7.74 -3.65
CA ASN A 235 13.47 9.05 -4.06
C ASN A 235 12.40 9.59 -3.11
N ALA A 236 11.76 8.74 -2.29
CA ALA A 236 10.83 9.19 -1.27
C ALA A 236 11.52 10.14 -0.28
N ARG A 237 10.92 11.28 0.05
CA ARG A 237 11.42 12.13 1.14
C ARG A 237 11.17 11.43 2.46
N LYS A 238 12.21 11.28 3.27
CA LYS A 238 12.19 10.57 4.55
C LYS A 238 12.99 11.38 5.57
N MET A 239 12.61 11.30 6.84
CA MET A 239 13.36 11.88 7.97
C MET A 239 14.27 10.81 8.60
N GLY A 240 15.22 11.23 9.44
CA GLY A 240 16.14 10.37 10.19
C GLY A 240 17.51 10.15 9.55
N GLY A 241 17.80 10.82 8.42
CA GLY A 241 19.05 10.68 7.69
C GLY A 241 19.19 9.39 6.88
N VAL A 242 20.31 9.31 6.15
CA VAL A 242 20.59 8.19 5.23
C VAL A 242 20.87 6.90 6.00
N GLU A 243 21.65 6.96 7.08
CA GLU A 243 22.03 5.78 7.87
C GLU A 243 20.80 5.06 8.47
N PHE A 244 19.85 5.83 9.03
CA PHE A 244 18.62 5.26 9.57
C PHE A 244 17.73 4.66 8.48
N SER A 245 17.80 5.18 7.25
CA SER A 245 17.03 4.66 6.11
C SER A 245 17.62 3.37 5.54
N LEU A 246 18.92 3.10 5.74
CA LEU A 246 19.60 1.90 5.20
C LEU A 246 19.01 0.60 5.75
N GLN A 247 18.74 0.51 7.06
CA GLN A 247 18.11 -0.68 7.66
C GLN A 247 16.74 -1.02 7.04
N PHE A 248 15.97 -0.01 6.61
CA PHE A 248 14.69 -0.22 5.93
C PHE A 248 14.89 -0.63 4.46
N LEU A 249 15.93 -0.10 3.81
CA LEU A 249 16.32 -0.52 2.48
C LEU A 249 16.76 -1.98 2.45
N ASP A 250 17.62 -2.41 3.39
CA ASP A 250 18.08 -3.80 3.49
C ASP A 250 16.90 -4.75 3.73
N ARG A 251 15.96 -4.35 4.60
CA ARG A 251 14.73 -5.10 4.83
C ARG A 251 13.85 -5.17 3.58
N LEU A 252 13.69 -4.06 2.86
CA LEU A 252 12.96 -4.02 1.60
C LEU A 252 13.59 -4.98 0.58
N GLU A 253 14.90 -4.94 0.40
CA GLU A 253 15.61 -5.84 -0.53
C GLU A 253 15.39 -7.31 -0.17
N SER A 254 15.43 -7.66 1.12
CA SER A 254 15.11 -9.00 1.61
C SER A 254 13.66 -9.40 1.32
N ASP A 255 12.68 -8.52 1.60
CA ASP A 255 11.26 -8.77 1.35
C ASP A 255 10.97 -8.94 -0.17
N LEU A 256 11.66 -8.18 -1.02
CA LEU A 256 11.56 -8.30 -2.48
C LEU A 256 12.15 -9.63 -2.98
N GLN A 257 13.26 -10.07 -2.36
CA GLN A 257 13.87 -11.36 -2.66
C GLN A 257 12.94 -12.53 -2.28
N GLU A 258 12.32 -12.50 -1.10
CA GLU A 258 11.34 -13.51 -0.69
C GLU A 258 10.13 -13.52 -1.63
N SER A 259 9.65 -12.34 -2.03
CA SER A 259 8.57 -12.22 -3.01
C SER A 259 8.94 -12.83 -4.36
N TYR A 260 10.18 -12.65 -4.82
CA TYR A 260 10.69 -13.28 -6.04
C TYR A 260 10.69 -14.81 -5.96
N GLU A 261 11.12 -15.39 -4.84
CA GLU A 261 11.08 -16.85 -4.66
C GLU A 261 9.67 -17.41 -4.79
N ASN A 262 8.67 -16.66 -4.32
CA ASN A 262 7.26 -17.01 -4.48
C ASN A 262 6.82 -16.94 -5.96
N TYR A 263 7.17 -15.87 -6.67
CA TYR A 263 6.91 -15.75 -8.12
C TYR A 263 7.60 -16.85 -8.93
N LEU A 264 8.82 -17.24 -8.56
CA LEU A 264 9.57 -18.33 -9.19
C LEU A 264 8.84 -19.67 -9.04
N LYS A 265 8.32 -19.98 -7.84
CA LYS A 265 7.52 -21.20 -7.60
C LYS A 265 6.24 -21.21 -8.44
N VAL A 266 5.52 -20.08 -8.49
CA VAL A 266 4.30 -19.94 -9.30
C VAL A 266 4.60 -20.13 -10.78
N ASN A 267 5.65 -19.48 -11.29
CA ASN A 267 6.06 -19.59 -12.68
C ASN A 267 6.50 -21.02 -13.04
N ASN A 268 7.29 -21.69 -12.19
CA ASN A 268 7.66 -23.09 -12.40
C ASN A 268 6.44 -24.03 -12.40
N GLY A 269 5.42 -23.71 -11.60
CA GLY A 269 4.12 -24.40 -11.63
C GLY A 269 3.47 -24.39 -13.02
N LYS A 270 3.58 -23.29 -13.78
CA LYS A 270 3.03 -23.17 -15.14
C LYS A 270 3.68 -24.16 -16.13
N ASN A 271 4.98 -24.46 -15.96
CA ASN A 271 5.70 -25.41 -16.81
C ASN A 271 5.23 -26.86 -16.61
N LEU A 272 4.92 -27.24 -15.36
CA LEU A 272 4.43 -28.59 -15.01
C LEU A 272 3.09 -28.91 -15.71
N PHE A 273 2.19 -27.94 -15.83
CA PHE A 273 0.91 -28.14 -16.51
C PHE A 273 1.05 -28.28 -18.03
N LYS A 274 2.02 -27.60 -18.66
CA LYS A 274 2.36 -27.83 -20.07
C LYS A 274 2.97 -29.23 -20.28
N SER A 275 3.73 -29.71 -19.30
CA SER A 275 4.34 -31.05 -19.31
C SER A 275 3.33 -32.20 -19.17
N MET A 276 2.07 -31.95 -18.80
CA MET A 276 1.04 -33.01 -18.73
C MET A 276 0.37 -33.31 -20.07
N ARG A 277 0.54 -32.46 -21.10
CA ARG A 277 -0.05 -32.68 -22.42
C ARG A 277 0.46 -33.96 -23.07
N THR A 278 1.79 -34.13 -23.12
CA THR A 278 2.43 -35.28 -23.77
C THR A 278 2.00 -36.63 -23.20
N PRO A 279 2.02 -36.87 -21.87
CA PRO A 279 1.56 -38.13 -21.31
C PRO A 279 0.06 -38.35 -21.54
N THR A 280 -0.77 -37.31 -21.47
CA THR A 280 -2.22 -37.44 -21.75
C THR A 280 -2.49 -37.89 -23.19
N VAL A 281 -1.81 -37.31 -24.18
CA VAL A 281 -1.99 -37.70 -25.59
C VAL A 281 -1.48 -39.12 -25.85
N LEU A 282 -0.29 -39.47 -25.32
CA LEU A 282 0.26 -40.82 -25.47
C LEU A 282 -0.64 -41.88 -24.82
N VAL A 283 -1.13 -41.65 -23.59
CA VAL A 283 -2.06 -42.59 -22.93
C VAL A 283 -3.39 -42.70 -23.68
N THR A 284 -3.91 -41.61 -24.24
CA THR A 284 -5.14 -41.65 -25.04
C THR A 284 -4.93 -42.45 -26.33
N LEU A 285 -3.80 -42.28 -27.01
CA LEU A 285 -3.43 -43.07 -28.18
C LEU A 285 -3.29 -44.56 -27.84
N MET A 286 -2.69 -44.90 -26.69
CA MET A 286 -2.59 -46.29 -26.22
C MET A 286 -3.97 -46.94 -26.04
N ILE A 287 -4.93 -46.22 -25.46
CA ILE A 287 -6.30 -46.73 -25.26
C ILE A 287 -6.98 -46.97 -26.60
N ILE A 288 -6.89 -46.01 -27.53
CA ILE A 288 -7.52 -46.12 -28.86
C ILE A 288 -6.92 -47.27 -29.65
N ASP A 289 -5.59 -47.37 -29.69
CA ASP A 289 -4.88 -48.43 -30.41
C ASP A 289 -5.20 -49.82 -29.86
N TYR A 290 -5.29 -49.97 -28.53
CA TYR A 290 -5.70 -51.22 -27.88
C TYR A 290 -7.14 -51.62 -28.27
N ILE A 291 -8.08 -50.67 -28.32
CA ILE A 291 -9.46 -50.95 -28.76
C ILE A 291 -9.48 -51.43 -30.22
N PHE A 292 -8.71 -50.80 -31.11
CA PHE A 292 -8.60 -51.23 -32.50
C PHE A 292 -7.95 -52.60 -32.65
N GLN A 293 -6.91 -52.89 -31.86
CA GLN A 293 -6.26 -54.21 -31.83
C GLN A 293 -7.28 -55.31 -31.52
N GLU A 294 -8.04 -55.16 -30.42
CA GLU A 294 -9.06 -56.14 -30.01
C GLU A 294 -10.17 -56.27 -31.07
N PHE A 295 -10.57 -55.17 -31.71
CA PHE A 295 -11.56 -55.18 -32.78
C PHE A 295 -11.08 -55.95 -34.03
N PHE A 296 -9.84 -55.73 -34.48
CA PHE A 296 -9.30 -56.45 -35.64
C PHE A 296 -9.06 -57.93 -35.35
N GLN A 297 -8.68 -58.26 -34.11
CA GLN A 297 -8.55 -59.64 -33.65
C GLN A 297 -9.92 -60.35 -33.62
N LEU A 298 -10.99 -59.65 -33.24
CA LEU A 298 -12.36 -60.18 -33.27
C LEU A 298 -12.84 -60.51 -34.70
N ILE A 299 -12.42 -59.73 -35.69
CA ILE A 299 -12.76 -59.94 -37.11
C ILE A 299 -11.90 -61.05 -37.75
N GLY A 300 -10.82 -61.50 -37.09
CA GLY A 300 -9.88 -62.49 -37.61
C GLY A 300 -8.80 -61.90 -38.53
N LEU A 301 -8.55 -60.60 -38.44
CA LEU A 301 -7.50 -59.89 -39.19
C LEU A 301 -6.20 -59.84 -38.37
N ASP A 302 -5.63 -61.01 -38.08
CA ASP A 302 -4.51 -61.16 -37.14
C ASP A 302 -3.26 -60.38 -37.55
N VAL A 303 -3.00 -60.22 -38.85
CA VAL A 303 -1.87 -59.44 -39.36
C VAL A 303 -2.01 -57.96 -39.01
N ILE A 304 -3.22 -57.41 -39.10
CA ILE A 304 -3.50 -56.00 -38.80
C ILE A 304 -3.49 -55.78 -37.29
N ALA A 305 -4.03 -56.72 -36.51
CA ALA A 305 -3.95 -56.68 -35.05
C ALA A 305 -2.48 -56.74 -34.57
N GLY A 306 -1.64 -57.55 -35.20
CA GLY A 306 -0.19 -57.60 -34.92
C GLY A 306 0.53 -56.28 -35.20
N LEU A 307 0.11 -55.54 -36.24
CA LEU A 307 0.62 -54.20 -36.52
C LEU A 307 0.23 -53.20 -35.42
N CYS A 308 -1.02 -53.18 -34.97
CA CYS A 308 -1.44 -52.36 -33.83
C CYS A 308 -0.61 -52.67 -32.57
N SER A 309 -0.40 -53.95 -32.25
CA SER A 309 0.44 -54.35 -31.12
C SER A 309 1.87 -53.79 -31.19
N SER A 310 2.46 -53.75 -32.40
CA SER A 310 3.77 -53.13 -32.60
C SER A 310 3.76 -51.61 -32.39
N VAL A 311 2.69 -50.92 -32.80
CA VAL A 311 2.49 -49.49 -32.57
C VAL A 311 2.35 -49.21 -31.07
N LEU A 312 1.57 -50.01 -30.34
CA LEU A 312 1.43 -49.90 -28.90
C LEU A 312 2.79 -49.98 -28.17
N CYS A 313 3.66 -50.92 -28.55
CA CYS A 313 5.00 -51.03 -28.00
C CYS A 313 5.84 -49.77 -28.25
N ILE A 314 5.73 -49.16 -29.43
CA ILE A 314 6.42 -47.91 -29.77
C ILE A 314 5.92 -46.76 -28.89
N VAL A 315 4.60 -46.63 -28.70
CA VAL A 315 4.00 -45.57 -27.87
C VAL A 315 4.38 -45.73 -26.40
N ILE A 316 4.40 -46.96 -25.88
CA ILE A 316 4.89 -47.26 -24.51
C ILE A 316 6.36 -46.90 -24.38
N GLY A 317 7.18 -47.26 -25.37
CA GLY A 317 8.59 -46.88 -25.41
C GLY A 317 8.78 -45.36 -25.42
N ALA A 318 8.00 -44.63 -26.21
CA ALA A 318 8.03 -43.18 -26.27
C ALA A 318 7.62 -42.54 -24.92
N LEU A 319 6.58 -43.07 -24.26
CA LEU A 319 6.16 -42.61 -22.93
C LEU A 319 7.25 -42.89 -21.87
N GLY A 320 7.91 -44.05 -21.95
CA GLY A 320 9.03 -44.42 -21.08
C GLY A 320 10.24 -43.50 -21.29
N VAL A 321 10.62 -43.24 -22.54
CA VAL A 321 11.70 -42.29 -22.89
C VAL A 321 11.36 -40.88 -22.41
N TRP A 322 10.11 -40.45 -22.59
CA TRP A 322 9.64 -39.15 -22.13
C TRP A 322 9.70 -39.04 -20.59
N ALA A 323 9.16 -40.03 -19.87
CA ALA A 323 9.18 -40.06 -18.41
C ALA A 323 10.61 -40.11 -17.85
N TYR A 324 11.47 -40.92 -18.46
CA TYR A 324 12.89 -41.03 -18.10
C TYR A 324 13.65 -39.73 -18.37
N SER A 325 13.39 -39.07 -19.50
CA SER A 325 13.99 -37.79 -19.87
C SER A 325 13.65 -36.69 -18.86
N ARG A 326 12.40 -36.67 -18.39
CA ARG A 326 11.91 -35.70 -17.38
C ARG A 326 12.37 -36.02 -15.95
N TYR A 327 12.49 -37.30 -15.59
CA TYR A 327 12.90 -37.72 -14.24
C TYR A 327 14.43 -37.68 -14.04
N SER A 328 15.20 -38.17 -15.02
CA SER A 328 16.66 -38.28 -14.91
C SER A 328 17.41 -37.05 -15.43
N GLY A 329 16.78 -36.24 -16.28
CA GLY A 329 17.42 -35.11 -16.96
C GLY A 329 18.44 -35.49 -18.05
N HIS A 330 18.70 -36.79 -18.26
CA HIS A 330 19.46 -37.32 -19.40
C HIS A 330 18.54 -37.57 -20.61
N LEU A 331 19.08 -37.58 -21.84
CA LEU A 331 18.30 -37.76 -23.08
C LEU A 331 17.20 -36.68 -23.29
N ARG A 332 17.51 -35.42 -22.97
CA ARG A 332 16.58 -34.28 -23.18
C ARG A 332 16.20 -34.09 -24.65
N GLU A 333 17.13 -34.35 -25.58
CA GLU A 333 16.86 -34.30 -27.02
C GLU A 333 15.86 -35.36 -27.45
N ALA A 334 15.99 -36.60 -26.96
CA ALA A 334 15.03 -37.67 -27.25
C ALA A 334 13.63 -37.37 -26.70
N GLY A 335 13.54 -36.78 -25.50
CA GLY A 335 12.27 -36.31 -24.93
C GLY A 335 11.65 -35.16 -25.75
N GLY A 336 12.48 -34.27 -26.30
CA GLY A 336 12.06 -33.20 -27.21
C GLY A 336 11.46 -33.73 -28.51
N TYR A 337 12.09 -34.72 -29.15
CA TYR A 337 11.53 -35.36 -30.36
C TYR A 337 10.17 -36.03 -30.11
N VAL A 338 9.97 -36.61 -28.92
CA VAL A 338 8.66 -37.16 -28.52
C VAL A 338 7.63 -36.05 -28.34
N ASP A 339 7.98 -34.95 -27.69
CA ASP A 339 7.10 -33.79 -27.53
C ASP A 339 6.71 -33.17 -28.89
N ASP A 340 7.62 -33.10 -29.86
CA ASP A 340 7.38 -32.61 -31.22
C ASP A 340 6.46 -33.54 -32.02
N ALA A 341 6.70 -34.86 -31.96
CA ALA A 341 5.85 -35.86 -32.60
C ALA A 341 4.43 -35.85 -32.03
N VAL A 342 4.29 -35.74 -30.71
CA VAL A 342 2.99 -35.64 -30.05
C VAL A 342 2.28 -34.34 -30.42
N THR A 343 3.02 -33.23 -30.54
CA THR A 343 2.47 -31.96 -30.99
C THR A 343 1.96 -32.06 -32.43
N TYR A 344 2.69 -32.75 -33.32
CA TYR A 344 2.25 -33.00 -34.69
C TYR A 344 0.97 -33.85 -34.74
N VAL A 345 0.89 -34.93 -33.95
CA VAL A 345 -0.32 -35.77 -33.89
C VAL A 345 -1.50 -34.98 -33.35
N TRP A 346 -1.26 -34.19 -32.31
CA TRP A 346 -2.28 -33.34 -31.69
C TRP A 346 -2.85 -32.33 -32.68
N THR A 347 -2.01 -31.55 -33.36
CA THR A 347 -2.46 -30.46 -34.24
C THR A 347 -3.13 -30.95 -35.53
N ASN A 348 -2.69 -32.09 -36.07
CA ASN A 348 -3.19 -32.58 -37.35
C ASN A 348 -4.39 -33.53 -37.22
N PHE A 349 -4.48 -34.32 -36.15
CA PHE A 349 -5.48 -35.38 -36.04
C PHE A 349 -6.46 -35.21 -34.89
N ILE A 350 -6.02 -34.63 -33.76
CA ILE A 350 -6.85 -34.52 -32.55
C ILE A 350 -7.57 -33.18 -32.48
N SER A 351 -6.87 -32.05 -32.62
CA SER A 351 -7.48 -30.72 -32.51
C SER A 351 -8.55 -30.41 -33.57
N PRO A 352 -8.42 -30.83 -34.85
CA PRO A 352 -9.48 -30.59 -35.85
C PRO A 352 -10.73 -31.44 -35.61
N ASN A 353 -10.59 -32.59 -34.94
CA ASN A 353 -11.65 -33.58 -34.73
C ASN A 353 -12.20 -33.58 -33.29
N ALA A 354 -11.70 -32.71 -32.41
CA ALA A 354 -12.06 -32.66 -30.99
C ALA A 354 -13.58 -32.49 -30.76
N ASN A 355 -14.26 -31.74 -31.63
CA ASN A 355 -15.72 -31.55 -31.57
C ASN A 355 -16.53 -32.79 -32.00
N HIS A 356 -15.91 -33.77 -32.67
CA HIS A 356 -16.55 -34.98 -33.16
C HIS A 356 -16.25 -36.23 -32.31
N LEU A 357 -15.37 -36.15 -31.31
CA LEU A 357 -14.85 -37.28 -30.51
C LEU A 357 -15.70 -37.67 -29.28
N GLY A 358 -16.92 -37.16 -29.13
CA GLY A 358 -17.87 -37.60 -28.08
C GLY A 358 -17.31 -37.49 -26.64
N PRO A 359 -17.51 -38.49 -25.74
CA PRO A 359 -17.04 -38.44 -24.35
C PRO A 359 -15.52 -38.24 -24.19
N LEU A 360 -14.73 -38.69 -25.18
CA LEU A 360 -13.27 -38.46 -25.24
C LEU A 360 -12.97 -36.99 -25.54
N GLY A 361 -13.74 -36.36 -26.44
CA GLY A 361 -13.68 -34.90 -26.65
C GLY A 361 -14.04 -34.11 -25.39
N GLY A 362 -14.98 -34.63 -24.58
CA GLY A 362 -15.34 -34.06 -23.27
C GLY A 362 -14.21 -34.13 -22.23
N ALA A 363 -13.51 -35.27 -22.11
CA ALA A 363 -12.36 -35.39 -21.21
C ALA A 363 -11.16 -34.52 -21.65
N ILE A 364 -11.02 -34.35 -22.97
CA ILE A 364 -9.97 -33.51 -23.58
C ILE A 364 -10.27 -32.01 -23.40
N GLN A 365 -11.52 -31.59 -23.61
CA GLN A 365 -11.99 -30.24 -23.24
C GLN A 365 -11.98 -30.02 -21.74
N MET A 366 -12.16 -31.05 -20.91
CA MET A 366 -12.04 -30.93 -19.45
C MET A 366 -10.58 -30.74 -19.01
N GLY A 367 -9.61 -31.29 -19.74
CA GLY A 367 -8.18 -30.97 -19.56
C GLY A 367 -7.84 -29.52 -19.94
N GLU A 368 -8.41 -28.99 -21.03
CA GLU A 368 -8.31 -27.58 -21.44
C GLU A 368 -9.12 -26.64 -20.53
N ALA A 369 -10.29 -27.06 -20.05
CA ALA A 369 -11.11 -26.30 -19.11
C ALA A 369 -10.54 -26.35 -17.69
N MET A 370 -9.88 -27.42 -17.23
CA MET A 370 -9.19 -27.39 -15.94
C MET A 370 -7.92 -26.52 -15.97
N THR A 371 -7.31 -26.33 -17.14
CA THR A 371 -6.25 -25.34 -17.35
C THR A 371 -6.79 -23.92 -17.53
N GLY A 372 -8.01 -23.75 -18.05
CA GLY A 372 -8.67 -22.44 -18.22
C GLY A 372 -9.64 -21.99 -17.12
N ASN A 373 -10.10 -22.85 -16.20
CA ASN A 373 -11.25 -22.59 -15.31
C ASN A 373 -10.91 -22.64 -13.81
N ARG A 374 -9.62 -22.79 -13.44
CA ARG A 374 -9.16 -22.45 -12.08
C ARG A 374 -8.82 -20.97 -11.89
N THR A 375 -8.92 -20.17 -12.94
CA THR A 375 -8.94 -18.70 -12.89
C THR A 375 -10.24 -18.14 -12.30
N ALA A 376 -11.33 -18.92 -12.23
CA ALA A 376 -12.62 -18.45 -11.70
C ALA A 376 -12.89 -18.81 -10.22
N ASN A 377 -12.27 -19.87 -9.67
CA ASN A 377 -12.61 -20.38 -8.32
C ASN A 377 -11.62 -19.99 -7.21
N ALA A 378 -10.59 -19.20 -7.50
CA ALA A 378 -9.76 -18.55 -6.47
C ALA A 378 -10.23 -17.12 -6.13
N THR A 379 -11.25 -16.61 -6.83
CA THR A 379 -11.91 -15.31 -6.58
C THR A 379 -13.21 -15.41 -5.79
N SER A 380 -13.60 -16.61 -5.31
CA SER A 380 -14.88 -16.82 -4.60
C SER A 380 -14.77 -17.20 -3.12
N SER A 381 -13.67 -16.87 -2.43
CA SER A 381 -13.59 -17.02 -0.96
C SER A 381 -13.59 -15.70 -0.17
N ASP A 382 -13.95 -14.57 -0.78
CA ASP A 382 -13.96 -13.28 -0.07
C ASP A 382 -15.20 -12.42 -0.39
N GLY A 383 -16.38 -13.04 -0.29
CA GLY A 383 -17.59 -12.42 -0.83
C GLY A 383 -18.91 -12.71 -0.14
N ILE A 384 -19.00 -13.17 1.11
CA ILE A 384 -20.30 -13.12 1.86
C ILE A 384 -20.08 -12.89 3.36
N LYS A 385 -20.05 -11.61 3.77
CA LYS A 385 -20.66 -11.12 5.02
C LYS A 385 -20.97 -9.62 4.90
N LYS A 386 -22.05 -9.31 4.20
CA LYS A 386 -22.90 -8.14 4.50
C LYS A 386 -24.34 -8.48 4.10
N ARG A 387 -25.19 -8.69 5.10
CA ARG A 387 -26.63 -8.48 5.01
C ARG A 387 -27.08 -7.76 6.27
N GLN A 388 -27.69 -6.61 6.01
CA GLN A 388 -28.52 -5.73 6.86
C GLN A 388 -27.81 -4.99 7.99
#